data_AF-A0A7C2EPP5-F1
#
_entry.id   AF-A0A7C2EPP5-F1
#
_cell.length_a   1.000
_cell.length_b   1.000
_cell.length_c   1.000
_cell.angle_alpha   90.00
_cell.angle_beta   90.00
_cell.angle_gamma   90.00
#
_symmetry.space_group_name_H-M   'P 1'
#
loop_
_entity.id
_entity.type
_entity.pdbx_description
1 polymer ?
#
loop_
_entity_poly.entity_id
_entity_poly.type
_entity_poly.pdbx_seq_one_letter_code
_entity_poly.pdbx_strand_id
1 'polypeptide(L)'
;MTSPDGGNWSEPHLLARAELGHYQITAHRGSRVATAFNYHPDPQGLNYRSNLYYLETPDAGRTWRTAAGDRVSIPVTSADNPALVYNSRADGLLVFLKNLDFDAEGRPVILYLTTKGWEPGPRHGPRQWWTARWDGARWVILPFTTSDHNYDSGTLSIEPDGEWRIVAPTDPGPQPYTTGGDMVLWSSHDRGRNWKRLRRLTRAAAHNHTYARKPVGARPDFYWLWADGDTLKPSDSYLYFATRDGDVFQLPPVMKSETARPARLR
;
A
#
# COMPACT_ATOMS: atom_id res chain seq x y z
N MET A 1 -18.52 -3.16 11.68
CA MET A 1 -18.60 -4.22 12.70
C MET A 1 -17.43 -4.09 13.65
N THR A 2 -17.64 -4.44 14.91
CA THR A 2 -16.61 -4.48 15.96
C THR A 2 -16.84 -5.71 16.84
N SER A 3 -15.79 -6.21 17.48
CA SER A 3 -15.88 -7.33 18.42
C SER A 3 -14.85 -7.15 19.54
N PRO A 4 -15.27 -7.10 20.81
CA PRO A 4 -14.36 -7.07 21.95
C PRO A 4 -13.67 -8.41 22.23
N ASP A 5 -14.29 -9.54 21.85
CA ASP A 5 -13.85 -10.91 22.17
C ASP A 5 -13.34 -11.69 20.95
N GLY A 6 -13.46 -11.13 19.75
CA GLY A 6 -13.12 -11.77 18.47
C GLY A 6 -14.12 -12.85 18.02
N GLY A 7 -15.15 -13.15 18.82
CA GLY A 7 -16.15 -14.19 18.56
C GLY A 7 -17.53 -13.63 18.22
N ASN A 8 -18.01 -12.67 19.02
CA ASN A 8 -19.29 -12.01 18.84
C ASN A 8 -19.09 -10.66 18.16
N TRP A 9 -19.76 -10.45 17.03
CA TRP A 9 -19.58 -9.27 16.18
C TRP A 9 -20.84 -8.42 16.12
N SER A 10 -20.66 -7.10 16.19
CA SER A 10 -21.74 -6.16 15.90
C SER A 10 -22.12 -6.18 14.43
N GLU A 11 -23.30 -5.65 14.12
CA GLU A 11 -23.71 -5.39 12.73
C GLU A 11 -22.66 -4.57 11.96
N PRO A 12 -22.54 -4.79 10.64
CA PRO A 12 -21.69 -3.96 9.79
C PRO A 12 -22.26 -2.55 9.69
N HIS A 13 -21.36 -1.56 9.69
CA HIS A 13 -21.69 -0.15 9.47
C HIS A 13 -21.08 0.26 8.14
N LEU A 14 -21.90 0.83 7.26
CA LEU A 14 -21.43 1.27 5.95
C LEU A 14 -20.63 2.57 6.10
N LEU A 15 -19.33 2.51 5.83
CA LEU A 15 -18.42 3.66 5.89
C LEU A 15 -18.52 4.53 4.63
N ALA A 16 -18.40 3.91 3.46
CA ALA A 16 -18.37 4.60 2.19
C ALA A 16 -19.01 3.72 1.12
N ARG A 17 -19.72 4.38 0.20
CA ARG A 17 -20.23 3.86 -1.06
C ARG A 17 -20.39 5.06 -1.99
N ALA A 18 -19.28 5.72 -2.29
CA ALA A 18 -19.29 6.84 -3.22
C ALA A 18 -19.50 6.31 -4.64
N GLU A 19 -20.57 6.76 -5.29
CA GLU A 19 -20.96 6.33 -6.64
C GLU A 19 -21.00 4.79 -6.79
N LEU A 20 -20.16 4.21 -7.67
CA LEU A 20 -20.15 2.76 -7.96
C LEU A 20 -19.27 1.94 -6.99
N GLY A 21 -18.71 2.56 -5.95
CA GLY A 21 -17.93 1.90 -4.89
C GLY A 21 -16.49 2.38 -4.79
N HIS A 22 -15.63 1.60 -4.12
CA HIS A 22 -14.23 1.96 -3.88
C HIS A 22 -13.36 0.75 -3.54
N TYR A 23 -12.05 0.92 -3.69
CA TYR A 23 -11.04 0.14 -2.97
C TYR A 23 -10.58 0.89 -1.73
N GLN A 24 -10.14 0.14 -0.72
CA GLN A 24 -9.77 0.69 0.59
C GLN A 24 -8.53 0.01 1.15
N ILE A 25 -7.69 0.80 1.82
CA ILE A 25 -6.59 0.34 2.67
C ILE A 25 -6.75 0.93 4.07
N THR A 26 -6.25 0.24 5.09
CA THR A 26 -6.36 0.67 6.49
C THR A 26 -5.04 0.55 7.22
N ALA A 27 -4.91 1.33 8.27
CA ALA A 27 -3.84 1.23 9.25
C ALA A 27 -4.39 1.54 10.65
N HIS A 28 -3.68 1.14 11.70
CA HIS A 28 -4.05 1.49 13.05
C HIS A 28 -2.84 1.94 13.86
N ARG A 29 -3.07 2.83 14.84
CA ARG A 29 -2.10 3.23 15.84
C ARG A 29 -2.82 3.36 17.18
N GLY A 30 -2.56 2.44 18.10
CA GLY A 30 -3.35 2.32 19.32
C GLY A 30 -4.83 2.03 18.98
N SER A 31 -5.75 2.76 19.58
CA SER A 31 -7.19 2.65 19.30
C SER A 31 -7.64 3.34 18.02
N ARG A 32 -6.80 4.20 17.43
CA ARG A 32 -7.15 4.94 16.22
C ARG A 32 -6.98 4.04 14.99
N VAL A 33 -8.03 3.95 14.19
CA VAL A 33 -8.02 3.31 12.88
C VAL A 33 -8.15 4.38 11.81
N ALA A 34 -7.29 4.32 10.80
CA ALA A 34 -7.34 5.19 9.65
C ALA A 34 -7.64 4.38 8.38
N THR A 35 -8.25 5.05 7.42
CA THR A 35 -8.59 4.49 6.12
C THR A 35 -8.25 5.47 5.02
N ALA A 36 -7.70 4.94 3.93
CA ALA A 36 -7.60 5.66 2.68
C ALA A 36 -8.32 4.86 1.60
N PHE A 37 -9.04 5.57 0.74
CA PHE A 37 -9.82 4.97 -0.34
C PHE A 37 -9.75 5.81 -1.61
N ASN A 38 -9.94 5.17 -2.75
CA ASN A 38 -10.28 5.85 -4.01
C ASN A 38 -11.80 5.75 -4.20
N TYR A 39 -12.32 6.08 -5.38
CA TYR A 39 -13.72 5.75 -5.69
C TYR A 39 -13.88 5.36 -7.16
N HIS A 40 -14.95 4.64 -7.46
CA HIS A 40 -15.30 4.15 -8.78
C HIS A 40 -16.33 5.09 -9.41
N PRO A 41 -15.94 5.89 -10.43
CA PRO A 41 -16.84 6.88 -10.99
C PRO A 41 -17.96 6.25 -11.81
N ASP A 42 -19.17 6.80 -11.73
CA ASP A 42 -20.30 6.50 -12.61
C ASP A 42 -20.17 7.32 -13.92
N PRO A 43 -20.30 6.72 -15.12
CA PRO A 43 -20.61 5.31 -15.44
C PRO A 43 -19.40 4.38 -15.65
N GLN A 44 -18.17 4.86 -15.49
CA GLN A 44 -16.99 4.11 -15.93
C GLN A 44 -16.57 2.93 -15.02
N GLY A 45 -16.91 2.97 -13.74
CA GLY A 45 -16.71 1.88 -12.79
C GLY A 45 -15.26 1.68 -12.31
N LEU A 46 -14.97 0.46 -11.81
CA LEU A 46 -13.76 0.15 -11.03
C LEU A 46 -12.45 0.36 -11.78
N ASN A 47 -12.46 0.21 -13.12
CA ASN A 47 -11.28 0.40 -13.94
C ASN A 47 -10.82 1.86 -13.93
N TYR A 48 -11.74 2.79 -13.69
CA TYR A 48 -11.50 4.23 -13.69
C TYR A 48 -11.40 4.80 -12.28
N ARG A 49 -11.06 3.94 -11.30
CA ARG A 49 -10.83 4.32 -9.91
C ARG A 49 -9.95 5.57 -9.80
N SER A 50 -10.50 6.60 -9.18
CA SER A 50 -9.92 7.95 -9.16
C SER A 50 -10.03 8.58 -7.78
N ASN A 51 -9.40 9.73 -7.62
CA ASN A 51 -9.24 10.49 -6.39
C ASN A 51 -8.59 9.69 -5.25
N LEU A 52 -8.17 10.42 -4.23
CA LEU A 52 -7.70 9.86 -2.97
C LEU A 52 -8.44 10.53 -1.83
N TYR A 53 -8.95 9.73 -0.90
CA TYR A 53 -9.65 10.19 0.29
C TYR A 53 -9.00 9.61 1.54
N TYR A 54 -9.15 10.30 2.67
CA TYR A 54 -8.70 9.86 3.99
C TYR A 54 -9.74 10.14 5.06
N LEU A 55 -9.98 9.14 5.91
CA LEU A 55 -10.75 9.29 7.13
C LEU A 55 -10.08 8.54 8.27
N GLU A 56 -10.40 8.91 9.50
CA GLU A 56 -10.00 8.17 10.70
C GLU A 56 -11.09 8.13 11.75
N THR A 57 -11.00 7.14 12.61
CA THR A 57 -11.89 6.93 13.74
C THR A 57 -11.08 6.59 15.00
N PRO A 58 -11.31 7.29 16.12
CA PRO A 58 -10.69 6.97 17.40
C PRO A 58 -11.52 6.00 18.25
N ASP A 59 -12.74 5.67 17.81
CA ASP A 59 -13.79 5.05 18.62
C ASP A 59 -14.45 3.85 17.91
N ALA A 60 -13.61 3.07 17.22
CA ALA A 60 -14.00 1.84 16.54
C ALA A 60 -15.13 2.02 15.50
N GLY A 61 -15.13 3.17 14.81
CA GLY A 61 -16.02 3.48 13.69
C GLY A 61 -17.34 4.15 14.09
N ARG A 62 -17.51 4.57 15.35
CA ARG A 62 -18.71 5.32 15.80
C ARG A 62 -18.70 6.76 15.26
N THR A 63 -17.53 7.39 15.22
CA THR A 63 -17.33 8.70 14.59
C THR A 63 -16.17 8.65 13.61
N TRP A 64 -16.32 9.39 12.51
CA TRP A 64 -15.33 9.50 11.45
C TRP A 64 -14.95 10.96 11.25
N ARG A 65 -13.66 11.18 11.00
CA ARG A 65 -13.08 12.52 10.87
C ARG A 65 -12.05 12.59 9.75
N THR A 66 -11.85 13.78 9.20
CA THR A 66 -10.72 14.10 8.31
C THR A 66 -9.41 14.15 9.11
N ALA A 67 -8.26 14.24 8.43
CA ALA A 67 -6.96 14.43 9.09
C ALA A 67 -6.86 15.77 9.86
N ALA A 68 -7.69 16.76 9.50
CA ALA A 68 -7.81 18.03 10.23
C ALA A 68 -8.73 17.93 11.46
N GLY A 69 -9.43 16.81 11.64
CA GLY A 69 -10.33 16.55 12.77
C GLY A 69 -11.80 16.91 12.50
N ASP A 70 -12.14 17.37 11.29
CA ASP A 70 -13.52 17.70 10.91
C ASP A 70 -14.36 16.43 10.86
N ARG A 71 -15.56 16.47 11.45
CA ARG A 71 -16.46 15.33 11.47
C ARG A 71 -17.04 15.08 10.08
N VAL A 72 -17.08 13.81 9.66
CA VAL A 72 -17.66 13.37 8.39
C VAL A 72 -18.83 12.43 8.66
N SER A 73 -19.97 12.70 8.01
CA SER A 73 -21.15 11.83 8.05
C SER A 73 -20.93 10.60 7.18
N ILE A 74 -21.33 9.43 7.68
CA ILE A 74 -21.27 8.17 6.97
C ILE A 74 -22.69 7.63 6.69
N PRO A 75 -22.93 6.89 5.58
CA PRO A 75 -21.92 6.54 4.57
C PRO A 75 -21.53 7.74 3.69
N VAL A 76 -20.25 7.80 3.31
CA VAL A 76 -19.80 8.74 2.26
C VAL A 76 -20.35 8.27 0.92
N THR A 77 -21.19 9.08 0.27
CA THR A 77 -21.88 8.75 -0.99
C THR A 77 -21.54 9.65 -2.17
N SER A 78 -20.91 10.80 -1.92
CA SER A 78 -20.50 11.78 -2.94
C SER A 78 -18.98 11.81 -3.12
N ALA A 79 -18.52 11.97 -4.36
CA ALA A 79 -17.10 12.21 -4.66
C ALA A 79 -16.61 13.56 -4.11
N ASP A 80 -17.45 14.59 -4.14
CA ASP A 80 -17.16 15.86 -3.46
C ASP A 80 -17.55 15.74 -1.99
N ASN A 81 -16.55 15.60 -1.12
CA ASN A 81 -16.73 15.48 0.31
C ASN A 81 -15.45 15.90 1.07
N PRO A 82 -15.54 16.23 2.37
CA PRO A 82 -14.39 16.73 3.14
C PRO A 82 -13.21 15.76 3.28
N ALA A 83 -13.37 14.47 2.97
CA ALA A 83 -12.29 13.50 3.06
C ALA A 83 -11.28 13.59 1.90
N LEU A 84 -11.55 14.41 0.88
CA LEU A 84 -10.73 14.51 -0.34
C LEU A 84 -9.30 14.97 -0.02
N VAL A 85 -8.33 14.13 -0.39
CA VAL A 85 -6.89 14.38 -0.28
C VAL A 85 -6.32 14.87 -1.61
N TYR A 86 -6.74 14.24 -2.71
CA TYR A 86 -6.24 14.53 -4.06
C TYR A 86 -7.32 14.30 -5.10
N ASN A 87 -7.62 15.33 -5.91
CA ASN A 87 -8.55 15.28 -7.03
C ASN A 87 -7.84 14.82 -8.32
N SER A 88 -7.57 13.52 -8.43
CA SER A 88 -6.86 12.98 -9.60
C SER A 88 -7.68 13.09 -10.90
N ARG A 89 -9.00 13.23 -10.83
CA ARG A 89 -9.85 13.40 -12.02
C ARG A 89 -9.57 14.69 -12.76
N ALA A 90 -9.28 15.78 -12.03
CA ALA A 90 -8.91 17.05 -12.64
C ALA A 90 -7.64 16.91 -13.50
N ASP A 91 -6.75 15.97 -13.13
CA ASP A 91 -5.51 15.68 -13.83
C ASP A 91 -5.63 14.55 -14.87
N GLY A 92 -6.83 13.95 -15.02
CA GLY A 92 -7.05 12.80 -15.90
C GLY A 92 -6.29 11.54 -15.46
N LEU A 93 -6.08 11.37 -14.15
CA LEU A 93 -5.30 10.28 -13.57
C LEU A 93 -6.17 9.31 -12.75
N LEU A 94 -5.88 8.02 -12.90
CA LEU A 94 -6.41 6.94 -12.07
C LEU A 94 -5.54 6.76 -10.82
N VAL A 95 -6.10 6.24 -9.72
CA VAL A 95 -5.42 6.07 -8.42
C VAL A 95 -5.46 4.62 -7.94
N PHE A 96 -4.28 4.04 -7.72
CA PHE A 96 -4.09 2.69 -7.18
C PHE A 96 -3.43 2.76 -5.80
N LEU A 97 -4.16 2.36 -4.77
CA LEU A 97 -3.72 2.38 -3.37
C LEU A 97 -2.65 1.30 -3.13
N LYS A 98 -1.66 1.58 -2.27
CA LYS A 98 -0.60 0.63 -1.92
C LYS A 98 -0.56 0.34 -0.43
N ASN A 99 -0.39 1.40 0.36
CA ASN A 99 -0.24 1.28 1.81
C ASN A 99 -0.51 2.61 2.53
N LEU A 100 -0.81 2.52 3.82
CA LEU A 100 -1.06 3.63 4.74
C LEU A 100 -0.27 3.33 6.01
N ASP A 101 0.45 4.32 6.53
CA ASP A 101 1.13 4.27 7.81
C ASP A 101 1.07 5.65 8.50
N PHE A 102 1.65 5.79 9.68
CA PHE A 102 1.71 7.05 10.43
C PHE A 102 3.15 7.48 10.66
N ASP A 103 3.43 8.77 10.52
CA ASP A 103 4.71 9.33 10.91
C ASP A 103 4.92 9.32 12.44
N ALA A 104 6.12 9.71 12.88
CA ALA A 104 6.49 9.73 14.31
C ALA A 104 5.47 10.54 15.14
N GLU A 105 5.02 11.68 14.60
CA GLU A 105 4.01 12.56 15.18
C GLU A 105 2.57 12.02 15.08
N GLY A 106 2.36 10.88 14.40
CA GLY A 106 1.06 10.23 14.29
C GLY A 106 0.19 10.81 13.18
N ARG A 107 0.79 11.41 12.18
CA ARG A 107 0.09 11.95 11.02
C ARG A 107 0.10 10.91 9.91
N PRO A 108 -1.00 10.75 9.16
CA PRO A 108 -1.10 9.75 8.12
C PRO A 108 -0.15 10.02 6.95
N VAL A 109 0.42 8.94 6.42
CA VAL A 109 1.19 8.91 5.18
C VAL A 109 0.64 7.81 4.28
N ILE A 110 0.14 8.18 3.11
CA ILE A 110 -0.45 7.27 2.12
C ILE A 110 0.55 7.07 0.98
N LEU A 111 0.86 5.81 0.69
CA LEU A 111 1.57 5.39 -0.51
C LEU A 111 0.55 4.96 -1.58
N TYR A 112 0.64 5.57 -2.76
CA TYR A 112 -0.24 5.28 -3.88
C TYR A 112 0.48 5.45 -5.21
N LEU A 113 -0.16 5.02 -6.29
CA LEU A 113 0.30 5.12 -7.66
C LEU A 113 -0.76 5.79 -8.52
N THR A 114 -0.32 6.55 -9.52
CA THR A 114 -1.19 7.10 -10.56
C THR A 114 -0.82 6.62 -11.96
N THR A 115 -1.82 6.56 -12.84
CA THR A 115 -1.66 6.14 -14.24
C THR A 115 -2.70 6.83 -15.13
N LYS A 116 -2.45 6.89 -16.44
CA LYS A 116 -3.40 7.37 -17.45
C LYS A 116 -4.37 6.29 -17.95
N GLY A 117 -4.17 5.03 -17.57
CA GLY A 117 -4.99 3.91 -18.04
C GLY A 117 -4.87 2.68 -17.15
N TRP A 118 -5.88 1.82 -17.20
CA TRP A 118 -6.00 0.65 -16.33
C TRP A 118 -5.39 -0.59 -16.96
N GLU A 119 -5.25 -0.60 -18.28
CA GLU A 119 -4.72 -1.71 -19.07
C GLU A 119 -3.27 -2.04 -18.69
N PRO A 120 -2.91 -3.34 -18.61
CA PRO A 120 -1.52 -3.76 -18.46
C PRO A 120 -0.72 -3.42 -19.72
N GLY A 121 0.61 -3.58 -19.66
CA GLY A 121 1.48 -3.29 -20.78
C GLY A 121 2.08 -1.88 -20.77
N PRO A 122 2.95 -1.59 -21.75
CA PRO A 122 3.76 -0.36 -21.77
C PRO A 122 2.97 0.92 -22.06
N ARG A 123 1.78 0.82 -22.67
CA ARG A 123 1.02 1.95 -23.24
C ARG A 123 0.82 3.12 -22.27
N HIS A 124 0.52 2.83 -21.00
CA HIS A 124 0.25 3.85 -19.97
C HIS A 124 1.41 4.03 -18.98
N GLY A 125 2.61 3.56 -19.34
CA GLY A 125 3.81 3.67 -18.52
C GLY A 125 4.58 4.99 -18.73
N PRO A 126 5.51 5.30 -17.81
CA PRO A 126 5.72 4.64 -16.53
C PRO A 126 4.62 5.00 -15.51
N ARG A 127 4.37 4.13 -14.51
CA ARG A 127 3.37 4.37 -13.46
C ARG A 127 4.03 5.12 -12.31
N GLN A 128 3.58 6.33 -12.02
CA GLN A 128 4.20 7.19 -11.00
C GLN A 128 3.68 6.84 -9.61
N TRP A 129 4.58 6.58 -8.67
CA TRP A 129 4.29 6.41 -7.26
C TRP A 129 4.45 7.73 -6.51
N TRP A 130 3.64 7.90 -5.47
CA TRP A 130 3.52 9.12 -4.69
C TRP A 130 3.37 8.80 -3.21
N THR A 131 3.82 9.73 -2.38
CA THR A 131 3.39 9.80 -0.98
C THR A 131 2.52 11.03 -0.76
N ALA A 132 1.36 10.86 -0.15
CA ALA A 132 0.55 11.95 0.40
C ALA A 132 0.66 11.92 1.93
N ARG A 133 1.20 12.97 2.54
CA ARG A 133 1.32 13.09 4.00
C ARG A 133 0.55 14.29 4.53
N TRP A 134 -0.14 14.13 5.64
CA TRP A 134 -0.66 15.26 6.40
C TRP A 134 0.46 15.93 7.21
N ASP A 135 0.72 17.21 7.02
CA ASP A 135 1.76 17.95 7.75
C ASP A 135 1.25 18.67 9.01
N GLY A 136 0.00 18.43 9.39
CA GLY A 136 -0.68 19.11 10.49
C GLY A 136 -1.58 20.27 10.05
N ALA A 137 -1.43 20.75 8.82
CA ALA A 137 -2.26 21.82 8.25
C ALA A 137 -2.79 21.51 6.86
N ARG A 138 -2.03 20.76 6.05
CA ARG A 138 -2.39 20.39 4.68
C ARG A 138 -1.78 19.06 4.26
N TRP A 139 -2.30 18.51 3.17
CA TRP A 139 -1.69 17.38 2.50
C TRP A 139 -0.50 17.84 1.65
N VAL A 140 0.64 17.21 1.86
CA VAL A 140 1.87 17.37 1.07
C VAL A 140 2.02 16.13 0.21
N ILE A 141 1.94 16.30 -1.11
CA ILE A 141 2.02 15.23 -2.09
C ILE A 141 3.35 15.34 -2.85
N LEU A 142 4.16 14.29 -2.77
CA LEU A 142 5.50 14.25 -3.37
C LEU A 142 5.70 12.98 -4.20
N PRO A 143 6.41 13.07 -5.33
CA PRO A 143 6.74 11.90 -6.14
C PRO A 143 7.76 11.03 -5.38
N PHE A 144 7.62 9.72 -5.51
CA PHE A 144 8.58 8.75 -4.97
C PHE A 144 9.45 8.16 -6.09
N THR A 145 8.87 7.32 -6.93
CA THR A 145 9.56 6.60 -8.01
C THR A 145 8.53 6.13 -9.04
N THR A 146 8.94 5.34 -10.01
CA THR A 146 8.05 4.69 -10.96
C THR A 146 8.12 3.16 -10.90
N SER A 147 7.10 2.50 -11.44
CA SER A 147 7.13 1.09 -11.79
C SER A 147 6.39 0.88 -13.12
N ASP A 148 6.30 -0.36 -13.61
CA ASP A 148 5.79 -0.66 -14.95
C ASP A 148 4.34 -1.20 -14.95
N HIS A 149 3.77 -1.53 -13.79
CA HIS A 149 2.41 -2.06 -13.68
C HIS A 149 1.55 -1.45 -12.55
N ASN A 150 0.24 -1.33 -12.80
CA ASN A 150 -0.70 -0.69 -11.87
C ASN A 150 -0.87 -1.45 -10.54
N TYR A 151 -0.61 -2.76 -10.55
CA TYR A 151 -0.75 -3.65 -9.39
C TYR A 151 0.59 -3.98 -8.70
N ASP A 152 1.68 -3.34 -9.11
CA ASP A 152 2.93 -3.38 -8.34
C ASP A 152 2.63 -2.87 -6.94
N SER A 153 2.90 -3.69 -5.94
CA SER A 153 2.40 -3.46 -4.59
C SER A 153 3.50 -3.73 -3.59
N GLY A 154 3.64 -2.80 -2.66
CA GLY A 154 4.62 -2.86 -1.59
C GLY A 154 4.10 -2.14 -0.36
N THR A 155 4.99 -1.92 0.59
CA THR A 155 4.63 -1.38 1.89
C THR A 155 5.57 -0.24 2.25
N LEU A 156 4.99 0.82 2.82
CA LEU A 156 5.69 1.87 3.52
C LEU A 156 5.85 1.41 4.98
N SER A 157 6.98 1.70 5.59
CA SER A 157 7.12 1.72 7.05
C SER A 157 7.77 3.02 7.47
N ILE A 158 7.32 3.56 8.59
CA ILE A 158 8.00 4.65 9.25
C ILE A 158 8.64 4.12 10.53
N GLU A 159 9.96 4.25 10.61
CA GLU A 159 10.79 3.74 11.69
C GLU A 159 10.69 4.65 12.93
N PRO A 160 11.01 4.14 14.13
CA PRO A 160 10.94 4.93 15.36
C PRO A 160 11.80 6.20 15.37
N ASP A 161 12.90 6.22 14.62
CA ASP A 161 13.78 7.38 14.44
C ASP A 161 13.29 8.36 13.36
N GLY A 162 12.16 8.07 12.72
CA GLY A 162 11.56 8.89 11.67
C GLY A 162 12.03 8.57 10.25
N GLU A 163 12.92 7.58 10.05
CA GLU A 163 13.28 7.11 8.71
C GLU A 163 12.06 6.48 8.02
N TRP A 164 11.81 6.85 6.77
CA TRP A 164 10.80 6.18 5.95
C TRP A 164 11.46 5.11 5.10
N ARG A 165 10.88 3.93 5.08
CA ARG A 165 11.35 2.82 4.25
C ARG A 165 10.22 2.30 3.38
N ILE A 166 10.55 1.95 2.15
CA ILE A 166 9.62 1.27 1.23
C ILE A 166 10.28 0.02 0.70
N VAL A 167 9.58 -1.10 0.77
CA VAL A 167 9.88 -2.32 0.02
C VAL A 167 8.77 -2.54 -0.99
N ALA A 168 9.11 -2.47 -2.27
CA ALA A 168 8.17 -2.62 -3.38
C ALA A 168 8.88 -3.12 -4.65
N PRO A 169 8.14 -3.74 -5.59
CA PRO A 169 8.69 -4.17 -6.87
C PRO A 169 8.80 -2.98 -7.84
N THR A 170 9.76 -2.09 -7.60
CA THR A 170 9.96 -0.88 -8.41
C THR A 170 10.90 -1.12 -9.59
N ASP A 171 11.58 -2.27 -9.62
CA ASP A 171 12.32 -2.73 -10.80
C ASP A 171 11.48 -3.75 -11.56
N PRO A 172 11.42 -3.69 -12.90
CA PRO A 172 10.84 -4.76 -13.70
C PRO A 172 11.53 -6.10 -13.43
N GLY A 173 10.74 -7.16 -13.33
CA GLY A 173 11.21 -8.54 -13.23
C GLY A 173 11.29 -9.24 -14.59
N PRO A 174 11.33 -10.59 -14.59
CA PRO A 174 11.41 -11.39 -15.82
C PRO A 174 10.16 -11.31 -16.70
N GLN A 175 9.01 -10.89 -16.15
CA GLN A 175 7.81 -10.57 -16.94
C GLN A 175 7.54 -9.05 -16.86
N PRO A 176 8.16 -8.23 -17.73
CA PRO A 176 7.95 -6.79 -17.70
C PRO A 176 6.51 -6.43 -18.09
N TYR A 177 6.01 -5.33 -17.50
CA TYR A 177 4.66 -4.80 -17.70
C TYR A 177 3.51 -5.72 -17.27
N THR A 178 3.81 -6.75 -16.50
CA THR A 178 2.83 -7.54 -15.75
C THR A 178 3.00 -7.24 -14.25
N THR A 179 2.15 -7.81 -13.40
CA THR A 179 2.21 -7.50 -11.96
C THR A 179 3.52 -7.94 -11.32
N GLY A 180 4.15 -7.02 -10.59
CA GLY A 180 5.33 -7.29 -9.78
C GLY A 180 6.63 -7.15 -10.56
N GLY A 181 7.71 -7.57 -9.91
CA GLY A 181 9.05 -7.44 -10.45
C GLY A 181 10.08 -7.73 -9.38
N ASP A 182 11.17 -6.99 -9.38
CA ASP A 182 12.18 -7.11 -8.33
C ASP A 182 11.95 -6.15 -7.18
N MET A 183 11.95 -6.72 -5.97
CA MET A 183 11.82 -5.98 -4.72
C MET A 183 13.03 -5.10 -4.51
N VAL A 184 12.78 -3.82 -4.24
CA VAL A 184 13.80 -2.82 -3.94
C VAL A 184 13.48 -2.18 -2.59
N LEU A 185 14.50 -2.07 -1.75
CA LEU A 185 14.47 -1.31 -0.51
C LEU A 185 14.90 0.14 -0.77
N TRP A 186 14.01 1.06 -0.43
CA TRP A 186 14.20 2.50 -0.50
C TRP A 186 14.16 3.11 0.90
N SER A 187 14.86 4.22 1.09
CA SER A 187 14.87 5.00 2.32
C SER A 187 14.69 6.49 2.05
N SER A 188 14.09 7.20 2.99
CA SER A 188 14.05 8.66 3.03
C SER A 188 14.21 9.15 4.47
N HIS A 189 15.09 10.12 4.68
CA HIS A 189 15.32 10.76 5.98
C HIS A 189 14.72 12.17 6.06
N ASP A 190 14.00 12.60 5.02
CA ASP A 190 13.45 13.95 4.88
C ASP A 190 11.96 13.94 4.53
N ARG A 191 11.25 12.93 5.04
CA ARG A 191 9.79 12.77 4.92
C ARG A 191 9.33 12.69 3.46
N GLY A 192 10.05 11.91 2.66
CA GLY A 192 9.72 11.60 1.27
C GLY A 192 10.09 12.68 0.26
N ARG A 193 10.87 13.71 0.63
CA ARG A 193 11.36 14.72 -0.31
C ARG A 193 12.45 14.16 -1.22
N ASN A 194 13.35 13.36 -0.65
CA ASN A 194 14.37 12.64 -1.38
C ASN A 194 14.35 11.17 -0.98
N TRP A 195 14.55 10.30 -1.96
CA TRP A 195 14.61 8.86 -1.77
C TRP A 195 15.94 8.31 -2.21
N LYS A 196 16.56 7.51 -1.33
CA LYS A 196 17.76 6.75 -1.62
C LYS A 196 17.39 5.29 -1.83
N ARG A 197 17.75 4.77 -3.00
CA ARG A 197 17.76 3.34 -3.26
C ARG A 197 18.85 2.68 -2.43
N LEU A 198 18.49 1.84 -1.46
CA LEU A 198 19.46 1.17 -0.60
C LEU A 198 19.95 -0.14 -1.21
N ARG A 199 19.01 -0.99 -1.63
CA ARG A 199 19.34 -2.34 -2.09
C ARG A 199 18.25 -2.90 -3.00
N ARG A 200 18.66 -3.62 -4.05
CA ARG A 200 17.78 -4.56 -4.76
C ARG A 200 17.76 -5.87 -3.97
N LEU A 201 16.61 -6.20 -3.40
CA LEU A 201 16.42 -7.34 -2.50
C LEU A 201 16.31 -8.66 -3.28
N THR A 202 15.70 -8.64 -4.45
CA THR A 202 15.56 -9.81 -5.33
C THR A 202 16.19 -9.56 -6.69
N ARG A 203 16.66 -10.63 -7.34
CA ARG A 203 17.08 -10.66 -8.74
C ARG A 203 16.34 -11.80 -9.42
N ALA A 204 15.05 -11.59 -9.62
CA ALA A 204 14.13 -12.56 -10.16
C ALA A 204 14.60 -13.07 -11.52
N ALA A 205 14.89 -14.37 -11.58
CA ALA A 205 15.21 -15.04 -12.83
C ALA A 205 13.95 -15.55 -13.56
N ALA A 206 12.94 -15.97 -12.79
CA ALA A 206 11.76 -16.64 -13.32
C ALA A 206 10.42 -16.02 -12.90
N HIS A 207 10.31 -15.46 -11.69
CA HIS A 207 9.02 -15.01 -11.14
C HIS A 207 9.07 -13.55 -10.72
N ASN A 208 8.00 -12.81 -10.99
CA ASN A 208 7.82 -11.48 -10.42
C ASN A 208 7.44 -11.59 -8.94
N HIS A 209 8.08 -10.76 -8.10
CA HIS A 209 7.71 -10.60 -6.69
C HIS A 209 6.74 -9.44 -6.54
N THR A 210 5.77 -9.53 -5.63
CA THR A 210 4.83 -8.41 -5.35
C THR A 210 4.18 -8.54 -3.97
N TYR A 211 3.39 -7.53 -3.57
CA TYR A 211 2.63 -7.46 -2.33
C TYR A 211 3.47 -7.63 -1.05
N ALA A 212 4.61 -6.94 -0.98
CA ALA A 212 5.37 -6.86 0.27
C ALA A 212 4.54 -6.22 1.38
N ARG A 213 4.56 -6.82 2.57
CA ARG A 213 3.90 -6.36 3.79
C ARG A 213 4.86 -6.38 4.97
N LYS A 214 4.67 -5.44 5.90
CA LYS A 214 5.28 -5.45 7.23
C LYS A 214 4.40 -6.24 8.20
N PRO A 215 4.91 -7.30 8.86
CA PRO A 215 4.19 -7.96 9.93
C PRO A 215 3.86 -7.00 11.08
N VAL A 216 2.72 -7.20 11.74
CA VAL A 216 2.39 -6.48 12.97
C VAL A 216 3.39 -6.93 14.06
N GLY A 217 4.02 -5.97 14.74
CA GLY A 217 5.05 -6.29 15.74
C GLY A 217 6.34 -6.86 15.13
N ALA A 218 6.65 -6.51 13.87
CA ALA A 218 7.84 -6.94 13.15
C ALA A 218 9.12 -6.83 14.01
N ARG A 219 9.95 -7.87 13.95
CA ARG A 219 11.26 -7.94 14.60
C ARG A 219 12.35 -7.71 13.55
N PRO A 220 13.54 -7.19 13.92
CA PRO A 220 14.57 -6.88 12.92
C PRO A 220 15.00 -8.06 12.03
N ASP A 221 14.83 -9.30 12.50
CA ASP A 221 15.13 -10.56 11.81
C ASP A 221 13.95 -11.12 10.97
N PHE A 222 12.74 -10.61 11.15
CA PHE A 222 11.55 -10.93 10.35
C PHE A 222 10.71 -9.67 10.14
N TYR A 223 11.03 -8.92 9.10
CA TYR A 223 10.60 -7.53 8.96
C TYR A 223 9.70 -7.26 7.75
N TRP A 224 9.93 -7.96 6.66
CA TRP A 224 9.11 -7.89 5.45
C TRP A 224 8.71 -9.31 5.02
N LEU A 225 7.52 -9.48 4.44
CA LEU A 225 7.01 -10.76 3.93
C LEU A 225 6.32 -10.52 2.58
N TRP A 226 6.56 -11.39 1.60
CA TRP A 226 5.92 -11.35 0.28
C TRP A 226 5.91 -12.73 -0.39
N ALA A 227 5.30 -12.79 -1.58
CA ALA A 227 5.30 -13.97 -2.44
C ALA A 227 5.70 -13.62 -3.89
N ASP A 228 5.90 -14.64 -4.72
CA ASP A 228 6.20 -14.50 -6.14
C ASP A 228 5.27 -15.34 -7.04
N GLY A 229 5.41 -15.20 -8.35
CA GLY A 229 4.85 -16.12 -9.33
C GLY A 229 5.16 -15.70 -10.76
N ASP A 230 4.94 -16.60 -11.71
CA ASP A 230 4.90 -16.28 -13.12
C ASP A 230 3.52 -15.69 -13.47
N THR A 231 3.53 -14.49 -13.99
CA THR A 231 2.31 -13.75 -14.33
C THR A 231 1.65 -14.14 -15.65
N LEU A 232 2.33 -14.94 -16.48
CA LEU A 232 1.90 -15.31 -17.84
C LEU A 232 1.47 -16.77 -17.96
N LYS A 233 1.78 -17.60 -16.97
CA LYS A 233 1.41 -19.01 -16.91
C LYS A 233 1.31 -19.50 -15.46
N PRO A 234 0.60 -20.60 -15.19
CA PRO A 234 0.67 -21.25 -13.88
C PRO A 234 2.12 -21.58 -13.51
N SER A 235 2.51 -21.31 -12.28
CA SER A 235 3.81 -21.64 -11.71
C SER A 235 3.69 -21.98 -10.24
N ASP A 236 4.76 -22.57 -9.70
CA ASP A 236 4.95 -22.56 -8.25
C ASP A 236 5.04 -21.11 -7.75
N SER A 237 4.69 -20.91 -6.48
CA SER A 237 4.83 -19.66 -5.75
C SER A 237 5.50 -19.94 -4.41
N TYR A 238 6.43 -19.08 -4.03
CA TYR A 238 7.21 -19.20 -2.81
C TYR A 238 6.95 -18.02 -1.89
N LEU A 239 7.06 -18.27 -0.58
CA LEU A 239 7.03 -17.22 0.44
C LEU A 239 8.44 -16.76 0.76
N TYR A 240 8.61 -15.45 0.85
CA TYR A 240 9.89 -14.82 1.15
C TYR A 240 9.72 -13.87 2.33
N PHE A 241 10.71 -13.83 3.20
CA PHE A 241 10.82 -12.77 4.19
C PHE A 241 12.18 -12.10 4.13
N ALA A 242 12.27 -10.88 4.64
CA ALA A 242 13.53 -10.19 4.79
C ALA A 242 13.72 -9.62 6.19
N THR A 243 14.98 -9.52 6.60
CA THR A 243 15.38 -8.73 7.76
C THR A 243 15.19 -7.25 7.48
N ARG A 244 15.21 -6.43 8.53
CA ARG A 244 15.12 -4.97 8.43
C ARG A 244 16.22 -4.37 7.56
N ASP A 245 17.41 -5.00 7.56
CA ASP A 245 18.58 -4.57 6.79
C ASP A 245 18.59 -5.14 5.35
N GLY A 246 17.56 -5.91 4.98
CA GLY A 246 17.35 -6.37 3.61
C GLY A 246 18.03 -7.69 3.25
N ASP A 247 18.36 -8.53 4.23
CA ASP A 247 18.73 -9.92 3.94
C ASP A 247 17.48 -10.74 3.66
N VAL A 248 17.44 -11.41 2.51
CA VAL A 248 16.25 -12.11 2.01
C VAL A 248 16.37 -13.61 2.23
N PHE A 249 15.26 -14.22 2.62
CA PHE A 249 15.11 -15.63 2.89
C PHE A 249 13.87 -16.17 2.20
N GLN A 250 13.99 -17.35 1.58
CA GLN A 250 12.88 -18.08 0.97
C GLN A 250 12.48 -19.24 1.87
N LEU A 251 11.18 -19.37 2.15
CA LEU A 251 10.63 -20.55 2.83
C LEU A 251 10.66 -21.76 1.89
N PRO A 252 10.92 -22.98 2.40
CA PRO A 252 10.89 -24.17 1.58
C PRO A 252 9.46 -24.44 1.08
N PRO A 253 9.28 -24.84 -0.19
CA PRO A 253 7.96 -25.14 -0.74
C PRO A 253 7.28 -26.33 -0.06
N VAL A 254 8.08 -27.23 0.53
CA VAL A 254 7.61 -28.41 1.25
C VAL A 254 8.34 -28.49 2.58
N MET A 255 7.58 -28.53 3.68
CA MET A 255 8.10 -28.81 5.02
C MET A 255 7.94 -30.29 5.32
N LYS A 256 9.04 -30.99 5.63
CA LYS A 256 9.04 -32.43 5.97
C LYS A 256 8.86 -32.71 7.48
N SER A 257 8.79 -31.66 8.28
CA SER A 257 8.68 -31.66 9.74
C SER A 257 7.98 -30.38 10.20
N GLU A 258 7.64 -30.29 11.50
CA GLU A 258 6.98 -29.12 12.10
C GLU A 258 7.75 -27.81 11.88
N THR A 259 9.08 -27.89 11.73
CA THR A 259 9.93 -26.76 11.38
C THR A 259 10.78 -27.08 10.15
N ALA A 260 11.16 -26.04 9.40
CA ALA A 260 12.09 -26.15 8.28
C ALA A 260 12.93 -24.88 8.18
N ARG A 261 14.18 -25.02 7.73
CA ARG A 261 15.11 -23.90 7.64
C ARG A 261 14.92 -23.15 6.32
N PRO A 262 14.75 -21.81 6.34
CA PRO A 262 14.67 -21.03 5.11
C PRO A 262 16.05 -20.90 4.45
N ALA A 263 16.05 -20.75 3.12
CA ALA A 263 17.24 -20.53 2.33
C ALA A 263 17.52 -19.03 2.20
N ARG A 264 18.72 -18.58 2.58
CA ARG A 264 19.14 -17.19 2.36
C ARG A 264 19.47 -16.98 0.88
N LEU A 265 18.90 -15.95 0.27
CA LEU A 265 19.24 -15.52 -1.09
C LEU A 265 20.50 -14.64 -1.06
N ARG A 266 21.34 -14.78 -2.09
CA ARG A 266 22.58 -14.00 -2.27
C ARG A 266 22.38 -12.87 -3.26
#